data_AF-A0A1F2YJB0-F1
#
_entry.id   AF-A0A1F2YJB0-F1
#
_cell.length_a   1.000
_cell.length_b   1.000
_cell.length_c   1.000
_cell.angle_alpha   90.00
_cell.angle_beta   90.00
_cell.angle_gamma   90.00
#
_symmetry.space_group_name_H-M   'P 1'
#
loop_
_entity.id
_entity.type
_entity.pdbx_description
1 polymer ?
#
loop_
_entity_poly.entity_id
_entity_poly.type
_entity_poly.pdbx_seq_one_letter_code
_entity_poly.pdbx_strand_id
1 'polypeptide(L)'
;MDKQHNSANPTKKVAIADNKNLTDIAQYIKDGQSGHKRSIPPLDQWHPKHCGAMDLKVLANGEWWHEGQLIKRPAMIELFATVLWKEADKFYLKTPVEQIEIEVEDEPLFVNQVDQVEISGKIYLQLTTTTHDVVIVDEDHPIFMRAFQGELRPYVHVRFGINALI
;
A
#
# COMPACT_ATOMS: atom_id res chain seq x y z
N MET A 1 52.94 16.43 9.97
CA MET A 1 52.77 15.73 8.68
C MET A 1 51.85 14.56 8.93
N ASP A 2 50.65 14.68 8.38
CA ASP A 2 49.49 13.81 8.50
C ASP A 2 49.74 12.37 8.05
N LYS A 3 48.92 11.44 8.58
CA LYS A 3 47.95 10.72 7.74
C LYS A 3 46.90 10.01 8.59
N GLN A 4 45.65 10.44 8.37
CA GLN A 4 44.42 9.93 8.94
C GLN A 4 44.13 8.49 8.48
N HIS A 5 43.67 7.67 9.42
CA HIS A 5 42.98 6.41 9.14
C HIS A 5 41.58 6.71 8.62
N ASN A 6 41.27 6.24 7.40
CA ASN A 6 39.94 6.32 6.81
C ASN A 6 39.17 5.04 7.17
N SER A 7 38.20 5.13 8.09
CA SER A 7 37.30 4.02 8.44
C SER A 7 36.09 4.04 7.51
N ALA A 8 35.99 3.05 6.62
CA ALA A 8 34.84 2.87 5.75
C ALA A 8 33.65 2.32 6.56
N ASN A 9 32.61 3.15 6.71
CA ASN A 9 31.42 2.83 7.51
C ASN A 9 30.49 1.84 6.74
N PRO A 10 30.23 0.63 7.26
CA PRO A 10 29.50 -0.43 6.55
C PRO A 10 28.00 -0.12 6.33
N THR A 11 27.43 0.83 7.06
CA THR A 11 26.01 1.22 6.99
C THR A 11 25.60 1.91 5.68
N LYS A 12 26.55 2.47 4.92
CA LYS A 12 26.24 3.19 3.68
C LYS A 12 25.92 2.27 2.49
N LYS A 13 26.34 1.00 2.50
CA LYS A 13 26.22 0.14 1.31
C LYS A 13 24.88 -0.59 1.22
N VAL A 14 24.21 -0.83 2.36
CA VAL A 14 22.90 -1.50 2.46
C VAL A 14 21.78 -0.53 2.04
N ALA A 15 21.74 0.68 2.62
CA ALA A 15 20.73 1.70 2.34
C ALA A 15 20.66 2.20 0.87
N ILE A 16 21.70 1.95 0.07
CA ILE A 16 21.74 2.34 -1.35
C ILE A 16 21.11 1.26 -2.24
N ALA A 17 21.13 0.00 -1.81
CA ALA A 17 20.58 -1.11 -2.58
C ALA A 17 19.04 -1.18 -2.47
N ASP A 18 18.49 -0.94 -1.29
CA ASP A 18 17.05 -1.10 -1.04
C ASP A 18 16.25 0.15 -1.41
N ASN A 19 16.80 1.37 -1.27
CA ASN A 19 16.19 2.59 -1.84
C ASN A 19 16.09 2.56 -3.38
N LYS A 20 17.03 1.88 -4.06
CA LYS A 20 16.89 1.60 -5.49
C LYS A 20 15.67 0.73 -5.74
N ASN A 21 15.49 -0.34 -4.96
CA ASN A 21 14.33 -1.23 -5.08
C ASN A 21 13.00 -0.48 -4.97
N LEU A 22 12.81 0.38 -3.95
CA LEU A 22 11.59 1.19 -3.80
C LEU A 22 11.34 2.12 -5.00
N THR A 23 12.41 2.77 -5.49
CA THR A 23 12.32 3.68 -6.65
C THR A 23 12.07 2.93 -7.95
N ASP A 24 12.68 1.76 -8.11
CA ASP A 24 12.54 0.89 -9.28
C ASP A 24 11.11 0.35 -9.37
N ILE A 25 10.49 -0.05 -8.25
CA ILE A 25 9.07 -0.40 -8.21
C ILE A 25 8.20 0.78 -8.59
N ALA A 26 8.46 1.96 -8.02
CA ALA A 26 7.70 3.16 -8.35
C ALA A 26 7.82 3.50 -9.85
N GLN A 27 8.98 3.31 -10.46
CA GLN A 27 9.16 3.49 -11.90
C GLN A 27 8.39 2.43 -12.68
N TYR A 28 8.47 1.17 -12.28
CA TYR A 28 7.80 0.06 -12.94
C TYR A 28 6.27 0.27 -12.96
N ILE A 29 5.67 0.64 -11.82
CA ILE A 29 4.22 0.87 -11.73
C ILE A 29 3.80 2.02 -12.66
N LYS A 30 4.60 3.08 -12.74
CA LYS A 30 4.35 4.20 -13.66
C LYS A 30 4.38 3.76 -15.11
N ASP A 31 5.34 2.93 -15.50
CA ASP A 31 5.45 2.42 -16.87
C ASP A 31 4.27 1.50 -17.24
N GLY A 32 3.69 0.80 -16.25
CA GLY A 32 2.49 -0.02 -16.40
C GLY A 32 1.15 0.74 -16.40
N GLN A 33 1.12 2.02 -16.02
CA GLN A 33 -0.10 2.83 -16.00
C GLN A 33 -0.29 3.52 -17.36
N SER A 34 -1.16 2.99 -18.22
CA SER A 34 -1.53 3.63 -19.49
C SER A 34 -2.64 4.67 -19.27
N GLY A 35 -2.29 5.92 -18.96
CA GLY A 35 -3.24 7.04 -18.89
C GLY A 35 -2.95 8.07 -17.78
N HIS A 36 -3.67 9.20 -17.79
CA HIS A 36 -3.55 10.28 -16.78
C HIS A 36 -4.52 10.14 -15.61
N LYS A 37 -5.38 9.12 -15.60
CA LYS A 37 -6.33 8.84 -14.52
C LYS A 37 -5.79 7.69 -13.69
N ARG A 38 -5.74 7.85 -12.37
CA ARG A 38 -5.36 6.80 -11.41
C ARG A 38 -6.17 5.55 -11.74
N SER A 39 -5.47 4.48 -12.15
CA SER A 39 -6.07 3.18 -12.42
C SER A 39 -5.46 2.16 -11.46
N ILE A 40 -6.30 1.27 -10.94
CA ILE A 40 -5.79 0.08 -10.25
C ILE A 40 -5.32 -0.89 -11.33
N PRO A 41 -4.04 -1.30 -11.37
CA PRO A 41 -3.57 -2.25 -12.35
C PRO A 41 -4.25 -3.63 -12.18
N PRO A 42 -4.28 -4.48 -13.22
CA PRO A 42 -4.91 -5.79 -13.17
C PRO A 42 -4.03 -6.79 -12.39
N LEU A 43 -3.92 -6.60 -11.07
CA LEU A 43 -2.99 -7.36 -10.21
C LEU A 43 -3.26 -8.86 -10.21
N ASP A 44 -4.52 -9.25 -10.41
CA ASP A 44 -4.98 -10.64 -10.54
C ASP A 44 -4.39 -11.35 -11.77
N GLN A 45 -4.04 -10.62 -12.83
CA GLN A 45 -3.42 -11.14 -14.05
C GLN A 45 -1.90 -11.31 -13.92
N TRP A 46 -1.30 -10.80 -12.84
CA TRP A 46 0.13 -10.87 -12.62
C TRP A 46 0.49 -12.14 -11.84
N HIS A 47 1.43 -12.90 -12.39
CA HIS A 47 1.96 -14.13 -11.78
C HIS A 47 3.49 -14.06 -11.72
N PRO A 48 4.05 -13.18 -10.86
CA PRO A 48 5.48 -12.94 -10.79
C PRO A 48 6.24 -14.19 -10.33
N LYS A 49 7.47 -14.35 -10.84
CA LYS A 49 8.33 -15.50 -10.52
C LYS A 49 9.21 -15.28 -9.29
N HIS A 50 9.36 -14.02 -8.88
CA HIS A 50 10.23 -13.62 -7.78
C HIS A 50 9.39 -13.09 -6.61
N CYS A 51 9.57 -13.72 -5.46
CA CYS A 51 9.06 -13.23 -4.18
C CYS A 51 10.24 -12.80 -3.30
N GLY A 52 10.16 -11.59 -2.76
CA GLY A 52 11.12 -11.04 -1.80
C GLY A 52 10.39 -10.31 -0.68
N ALA A 53 11.13 -9.72 0.26
CA ALA A 53 10.60 -8.83 1.28
C ALA A 53 11.43 -7.53 1.29
N MET A 54 10.80 -6.41 1.64
CA MET A 54 11.48 -5.13 1.82
C MET A 54 11.16 -4.53 3.18
N ASP A 55 12.04 -3.66 3.67
CA ASP A 55 11.79 -2.86 4.87
C ASP A 55 10.85 -1.70 4.55
N LEU A 56 9.60 -2.04 4.21
CA LEU A 56 8.49 -1.11 4.08
C LEU A 56 7.40 -1.52 5.06
N LYS A 57 7.03 -0.58 5.91
CA LYS A 57 6.04 -0.77 6.96
C LYS A 57 4.92 0.26 6.87
N VAL A 58 3.69 -0.21 6.89
CA VAL A 58 2.49 0.61 7.06
C VAL A 58 2.01 0.47 8.50
N LEU A 59 2.12 1.55 9.26
CA LEU A 59 1.68 1.57 10.66
C LEU A 59 0.16 1.63 10.76
N ALA A 60 -0.38 1.26 11.93
CA ALA A 60 -1.83 1.26 12.18
C ALA A 60 -2.46 2.67 12.14
N ASN A 61 -1.65 3.74 12.12
CA ASN A 61 -2.08 5.12 11.94
C ASN A 61 -2.04 5.59 10.47
N GLY A 62 -1.66 4.71 9.54
CA GLY A 62 -1.57 5.00 8.10
C GLY A 62 -0.26 5.62 7.64
N GLU A 63 0.74 5.77 8.52
CA GLU A 63 2.07 6.20 8.11
C GLU A 63 2.84 5.09 7.38
N TRP A 64 3.51 5.46 6.29
CA TRP A 64 4.38 4.58 5.52
C TRP A 64 5.84 4.87 5.85
N TRP A 65 6.56 3.86 6.32
CA TRP A 65 7.96 3.94 6.71
C TRP A 65 8.79 3.00 5.85
N HIS A 66 9.87 3.50 5.27
CA HIS A 66 10.83 2.70 4.51
C HIS A 66 12.22 2.88 5.09
N GLU A 67 12.89 1.79 5.43
CA GLU A 67 14.23 1.80 6.05
C GLU A 67 14.31 2.71 7.29
N GLY A 68 13.25 2.66 8.12
CA GLY A 68 13.14 3.51 9.31
C GLY A 68 12.92 5.00 9.04
N GLN A 69 12.58 5.39 7.81
CA GLN A 69 12.25 6.77 7.44
C GLN A 69 10.81 6.93 6.98
N LEU A 70 10.11 7.94 7.52
CA LEU A 70 8.77 8.30 7.10
C LEU A 70 8.75 8.76 5.64
N ILE A 71 7.92 8.13 4.81
CA ILE A 71 7.63 8.55 3.44
C ILE A 71 6.66 9.74 3.50
N LYS A 72 7.16 10.93 3.16
CA LYS A 72 6.36 12.18 3.18
C LYS A 72 5.75 12.57 1.83
N ARG A 73 5.85 11.72 0.81
CA ARG A 73 5.45 12.03 -0.57
C ARG A 73 4.09 11.38 -0.87
N PRO A 74 2.97 12.12 -0.87
CA PRO A 74 1.64 11.52 -1.05
C PRO A 74 1.51 10.77 -2.37
N ALA A 75 2.01 11.33 -3.47
CA ALA A 75 1.99 10.68 -4.79
C ALA A 75 2.71 9.31 -4.82
N MET A 76 3.70 9.10 -3.94
CA MET A 76 4.41 7.82 -3.84
C MET A 76 3.59 6.80 -3.04
N ILE A 77 2.98 7.23 -1.93
CA ILE A 77 2.05 6.40 -1.14
C ILE A 77 0.85 5.99 -1.99
N GLU A 78 0.27 6.94 -2.72
CA GLU A 78 -0.84 6.69 -3.63
C GLU A 78 -0.49 5.67 -4.71
N LEU A 79 0.72 5.76 -5.28
CA LEU A 79 1.20 4.81 -6.27
C LEU A 79 1.32 3.40 -5.69
N PHE A 80 1.97 3.24 -4.54
CA PHE A 80 2.10 1.94 -3.89
C PHE A 80 0.76 1.36 -3.45
N ALA A 81 -0.17 2.19 -3.01
CA ALA A 81 -1.53 1.77 -2.67
C ALA A 81 -2.27 1.14 -3.87
N THR A 82 -1.93 1.53 -5.11
CA THR A 82 -2.55 0.92 -6.31
C THR A 82 -2.14 -0.53 -6.53
N VAL A 83 -1.01 -0.97 -5.97
CA VAL A 83 -0.45 -2.31 -6.19
C VAL A 83 -0.44 -3.19 -4.93
N LEU A 84 -1.20 -2.81 -3.92
CA LEU A 84 -1.37 -3.62 -2.72
C LEU A 84 -2.11 -4.92 -3.04
N TRP A 85 -1.59 -6.01 -2.51
CA TRP A 85 -2.16 -7.34 -2.62
C TRP A 85 -2.11 -8.02 -1.25
N LYS A 86 -3.17 -8.72 -0.85
CA LYS A 86 -3.18 -9.53 0.37
C LYS A 86 -3.48 -10.99 0.04
N GLU A 87 -2.66 -11.88 0.60
CA GLU A 87 -2.85 -13.32 0.50
C GLU A 87 -2.31 -14.00 1.75
N ALA A 88 -3.07 -14.95 2.30
CA ALA A 88 -2.72 -15.69 3.51
C ALA A 88 -2.27 -14.78 4.67
N ASP A 89 -3.03 -13.71 4.91
CA ASP A 89 -2.79 -12.69 5.96
C ASP A 89 -1.48 -11.90 5.84
N LYS A 90 -0.80 -12.00 4.69
CA LYS A 90 0.38 -11.19 4.35
C LYS A 90 0.06 -10.15 3.31
N PHE A 91 0.78 -9.04 3.35
CA PHE A 91 0.63 -7.92 2.44
C PHE A 91 1.83 -7.82 1.51
N TYR A 92 1.56 -7.43 0.27
CA TYR A 92 2.57 -7.34 -0.78
C TYR A 92 2.37 -6.08 -1.62
N LEU A 93 3.47 -5.56 -2.17
CA LEU A 93 3.44 -4.77 -3.39
C LEU A 93 3.62 -5.72 -4.57
N LYS A 94 2.61 -5.81 -5.43
CA LYS A 94 2.61 -6.70 -6.58
C LYS A 94 2.95 -5.93 -7.85
N THR A 95 3.90 -6.41 -8.63
CA THR A 95 4.20 -5.94 -9.98
C THR A 95 4.10 -7.15 -10.94
N PRO A 96 4.10 -6.97 -12.27
CA PRO A 96 4.16 -8.08 -13.22
C PRO A 96 5.37 -9.00 -13.05
N VAL A 97 6.49 -8.49 -12.52
CA VAL A 97 7.76 -9.23 -12.41
C VAL A 97 8.05 -9.72 -11.00
N GLU A 98 7.58 -8.99 -9.98
CA GLU A 98 7.90 -9.23 -8.57
C GLU A 98 6.66 -9.14 -7.68
N GLN A 99 6.64 -9.93 -6.61
CA GLN A 99 5.71 -9.78 -5.50
C GLN A 99 6.52 -9.63 -4.22
N ILE A 100 6.40 -8.47 -3.59
CA ILE A 100 7.33 -8.07 -2.51
C ILE A 100 6.54 -7.91 -1.24
N GLU A 101 6.85 -8.76 -0.25
CA GLU A 101 6.23 -8.73 1.08
C GLU A 101 6.59 -7.43 1.81
N ILE A 102 5.59 -6.84 2.45
CA ILE A 102 5.69 -5.63 3.27
C ILE A 102 5.02 -5.87 4.62
N GLU A 103 5.39 -5.09 5.62
CA GLU A 103 4.76 -5.14 6.93
C GLU A 103 3.57 -4.18 7.00
N VAL A 104 2.43 -4.65 7.49
CA VAL A 104 1.25 -3.82 7.78
C VAL A 104 0.76 -4.17 9.17
N GLU A 105 0.62 -3.17 10.04
CA GLU A 105 0.21 -3.42 11.42
C GLU A 105 -1.27 -3.80 11.55
N ASP A 106 -2.16 -3.10 10.85
CA ASP A 106 -3.62 -3.31 10.92
C ASP A 106 -4.23 -3.51 9.53
N GLU A 107 -4.42 -2.42 8.78
CA GLU A 107 -4.81 -2.38 7.37
C GLU A 107 -4.09 -1.20 6.68
N PRO A 108 -3.78 -1.29 5.38
CA PRO A 108 -2.95 -0.28 4.72
C PRO A 108 -3.73 0.91 4.17
N LEU A 109 -5.07 0.83 4.12
CA LEU A 109 -5.96 1.86 3.60
C LEU A 109 -6.85 2.44 4.71
N PHE A 110 -7.21 3.71 4.58
CA PHE A 110 -7.99 4.46 5.57
C PHE A 110 -9.07 5.26 4.85
N VAL A 111 -10.32 5.15 5.28
CA VAL A 111 -11.42 5.99 4.81
C VAL A 111 -11.31 7.37 5.44
N ASN A 112 -11.49 8.43 4.65
CA ASN A 112 -11.50 9.80 5.15
C ASN A 112 -12.73 10.60 4.73
N GLN A 113 -13.56 10.04 3.85
CA GLN A 113 -14.78 10.67 3.39
C GLN A 113 -15.88 9.63 3.20
N VAL A 114 -17.10 10.01 3.58
CA VAL A 114 -18.32 9.23 3.43
C VAL A 114 -19.38 10.13 2.78
N ASP A 115 -19.90 9.68 1.66
CA ASP A 115 -20.99 10.33 0.94
C ASP A 115 -22.21 9.41 0.85
N GLN A 116 -23.39 10.00 0.72
CA GLN A 116 -24.59 9.30 0.32
C GLN A 116 -24.79 9.50 -1.19
N VAL A 117 -24.93 8.40 -1.93
CA VAL A 117 -25.14 8.42 -3.39
C VAL A 117 -26.39 7.66 -3.78
N GLU A 118 -27.00 8.06 -4.90
CA GLU A 118 -28.13 7.33 -5.49
C GLU A 118 -27.67 6.63 -6.77
N ILE A 119 -27.83 5.31 -6.82
CA ILE A 119 -27.50 4.48 -7.97
C ILE A 119 -28.74 3.65 -8.32
N SER A 120 -29.28 3.85 -9.52
CA SER A 120 -30.46 3.14 -10.01
C SER A 120 -31.67 3.21 -9.07
N GLY A 121 -31.93 4.37 -8.47
CA GLY A 121 -33.06 4.60 -7.56
C GLY A 121 -32.87 4.04 -6.14
N LYS A 122 -31.68 3.54 -5.81
CA LYS A 122 -31.31 3.05 -4.48
C LYS A 122 -30.23 3.93 -3.88
N ILE A 123 -30.31 4.13 -2.56
CA ILE A 123 -29.34 4.91 -1.79
C ILE A 123 -28.23 4.00 -1.29
N TYR A 124 -26.98 4.43 -1.43
CA TYR A 124 -25.79 3.74 -0.94
C TYR A 124 -24.88 4.70 -0.17
N LEU A 125 -24.02 4.13 0.68
CA LEU A 125 -22.85 4.83 1.19
C LEU A 125 -21.70 4.66 0.20
N GLN A 126 -21.05 5.76 -0.13
CA GLN A 126 -19.80 5.78 -0.88
C GLN A 126 -18.68 6.20 0.07
N LEU A 127 -17.68 5.36 0.23
CA LEU A 127 -16.49 5.62 1.04
C LEU A 127 -15.35 6.00 0.12
N THR A 128 -14.58 7.02 0.49
CA THR A 128 -13.33 7.37 -0.20
C THR A 128 -12.15 7.20 0.76
N THR A 129 -11.08 6.56 0.29
CA THR A 129 -9.85 6.41 1.09
C THR A 129 -8.95 7.64 0.99
N THR A 130 -8.01 7.79 1.94
CA THR A 130 -6.93 8.79 1.87
C THR A 130 -6.06 8.65 0.63
N THR A 131 -6.05 7.45 0.04
CA THR A 131 -5.47 7.18 -1.26
C THR A 131 -6.55 7.08 -2.33
N HIS A 132 -7.64 7.84 -2.28
CA HIS A 132 -8.56 8.03 -3.41
C HIS A 132 -9.24 6.77 -3.98
N ASP A 133 -9.26 5.65 -3.27
CA ASP A 133 -10.11 4.52 -3.65
C ASP A 133 -11.55 4.86 -3.31
N VAL A 134 -12.47 4.58 -4.24
CA VAL A 134 -13.91 4.84 -4.06
C VAL A 134 -14.61 3.50 -3.98
N VAL A 135 -15.32 3.28 -2.87
CA VAL A 135 -16.00 2.02 -2.56
C VAL A 135 -17.48 2.29 -2.30
N ILE A 136 -18.35 1.58 -3.01
CA ILE A 136 -19.78 1.54 -2.70
C ILE A 136 -20.00 0.42 -1.69
N VAL A 137 -20.59 0.73 -0.55
CA VAL A 137 -20.88 -0.27 0.48
C VAL A 137 -22.05 -1.15 0.00
N ASP A 138 -21.73 -2.39 -0.34
CA ASP A 138 -22.66 -3.39 -0.86
C ASP A 138 -22.27 -4.82 -0.41
N GLU A 139 -22.80 -5.85 -1.07
CA GLU A 139 -22.52 -7.25 -0.75
C GLU A 139 -21.07 -7.66 -1.04
N ASP A 140 -20.43 -7.04 -2.03
CA ASP A 140 -19.03 -7.30 -2.39
C ASP A 140 -18.06 -6.50 -1.51
N HIS A 141 -18.51 -5.35 -0.99
CA HIS A 141 -17.74 -4.47 -0.11
C HIS A 141 -18.41 -4.27 1.25
N PRO A 142 -18.57 -5.35 2.05
CA PRO A 142 -19.25 -5.25 3.33
C PRO A 142 -18.43 -4.46 4.35
N ILE A 143 -19.12 -3.75 5.23
CA ILE A 143 -18.55 -3.24 6.48
C ILE A 143 -18.58 -4.35 7.53
N PHE A 144 -17.48 -4.54 8.24
CA PHE A 144 -17.38 -5.51 9.33
C PHE A 144 -16.57 -4.94 10.50
N MET A 145 -16.78 -5.53 11.68
CA MET A 145 -16.04 -5.17 12.90
C MET A 145 -14.97 -6.21 13.19
N ARG A 146 -13.75 -5.79 13.51
CA ARG A 146 -12.65 -6.66 13.95
C ARG A 146 -11.91 -6.01 15.13
N ALA A 147 -11.44 -6.83 16.06
CA ALA A 147 -10.61 -6.35 17.15
C ALA A 147 -9.16 -6.14 16.69
N PHE A 148 -8.59 -4.98 16.98
CA PHE A 148 -7.17 -4.70 16.84
C PHE A 148 -6.65 -4.13 18.16
N GLN A 149 -5.62 -4.76 18.74
CA GLN A 149 -5.05 -4.37 20.04
C GLN A 149 -6.09 -4.18 21.17
N GLY A 150 -7.15 -4.99 21.16
CA GLY A 150 -8.23 -4.96 22.16
C GLY A 150 -9.35 -3.95 21.89
N GLU A 151 -9.24 -3.15 20.83
CA GLU A 151 -10.27 -2.21 20.40
C GLU A 151 -11.05 -2.78 19.21
N LEU A 152 -12.38 -2.74 19.28
CA LEU A 152 -13.24 -3.15 18.16
C LEU A 152 -13.36 -2.00 17.15
N ARG A 153 -12.88 -2.21 15.93
CA ARG A 153 -12.81 -1.19 14.88
C ARG A 153 -13.63 -1.57 13.64
N PRO A 154 -14.21 -0.60 12.91
CA PRO A 154 -14.92 -0.83 11.65
C PRO A 154 -13.96 -0.86 10.45
N TYR A 155 -14.20 -1.80 9.54
CA TYR A 155 -13.44 -1.95 8.30
C TYR A 155 -14.39 -2.16 7.13
N VAL A 156 -13.96 -1.81 5.92
CA VAL A 156 -14.64 -2.13 4.66
C VAL A 156 -13.72 -2.92 3.75
N HIS A 157 -14.23 -3.96 3.11
CA HIS A 157 -13.49 -4.64 2.04
C HIS A 157 -13.32 -3.70 0.84
N VAL A 158 -12.12 -3.65 0.24
CA VAL A 158 -11.84 -2.75 -0.89
C VAL A 158 -11.54 -3.52 -2.18
N ARG A 159 -10.49 -4.35 -2.19
CA ARG A 159 -10.06 -5.14 -3.36
C ARG A 159 -8.94 -6.10 -2.97
N PHE A 160 -8.75 -7.20 -3.70
CA PHE A 160 -7.56 -8.06 -3.59
C PHE A 160 -7.20 -8.48 -2.15
N GLY A 161 -8.22 -8.74 -1.32
CA GLY A 161 -8.07 -9.05 0.10
C GLY A 161 -7.74 -7.85 1.00
N ILE A 162 -7.49 -6.67 0.45
CA ILE A 162 -7.21 -5.43 1.17
C ILE A 162 -8.53 -4.85 1.72
N ASN A 163 -8.48 -4.45 2.99
CA ASN A 163 -9.55 -3.68 3.62
C ASN A 163 -9.07 -2.25 3.90
N ALA A 164 -10.01 -1.36 4.19
CA ALA A 164 -9.72 -0.04 4.73
C ALA A 164 -10.32 0.10 6.14
N LEU A 165 -9.56 0.71 7.04
CA LEU A 165 -10.06 1.17 8.33
C LEU A 165 -11.00 2.36 8.10
N ILE A 166 -12.15 2.38 8.77
CA ILE A 166 -13.12 3.49 8.73
C ILE A 166 -12.90 4.45 9.90
#